data_AF-A0A9D6K1N4-F1
#
_entry.id   AF-A0A9D6K1N4-F1
#
_cell.length_a   1.000
_cell.length_b   1.000
_cell.length_c   1.000
_cell.angle_alpha   90.00
_cell.angle_beta   90.00
_cell.angle_gamma   90.00
#
_symmetry.space_group_name_H-M   'P 1'
#
loop_
_entity.id
_entity.type
_entity.pdbx_description
1 polymer ?
#
loop_
_entity_poly.entity_id
_entity_poly.type
_entity_poly.pdbx_seq_one_letter_code
_entity_poly.pdbx_strand_id
1 'polypeptide(L)' 'MKSLFLSGFLLLGTAACAVSVYAAPAPFSAGEVITYDIKQMGFKVGRATLTFPGEVLYEGQRLFLIVFRADG' A
#
# COMPACT_ATOMS: atom_id res chain seq x y z
N MET A 1 34.08 -47.80 27.62
CA MET A 1 32.86 -47.18 28.16
C MET A 1 33.15 -45.68 28.29
N LYS A 2 33.00 -44.76 27.33
CA LYS A 2 32.08 -44.51 26.19
C LYS A 2 30.62 -44.29 26.59
N SER A 3 30.35 -43.24 27.37
CA SER A 3 29.11 -42.45 27.30
C SER A 3 29.23 -41.21 28.19
N LEU A 4 28.99 -40.03 27.63
CA LEU A 4 28.32 -38.84 28.23
C LEU A 4 28.59 -37.65 27.29
N PHE A 5 27.81 -37.56 26.20
CA PHE A 5 26.60 -36.70 26.10
C PHE A 5 27.00 -35.22 26.14
N LEU A 6 27.42 -34.61 25.03
CA LEU A 6 26.55 -34.09 23.96
C LEU A 6 25.51 -33.05 24.45
N SER A 7 25.94 -32.03 25.20
CA SER A 7 25.12 -30.84 25.49
C SER A 7 25.93 -29.57 25.21
N GLY A 8 25.94 -29.10 23.97
CA GLY A 8 26.66 -27.87 23.64
C GLY A 8 26.32 -27.26 22.29
N PHE A 9 25.25 -27.70 21.64
CA PHE A 9 24.92 -27.26 20.28
C PHE A 9 23.42 -27.01 20.14
N LEU A 10 22.90 -26.07 20.94
CA LEU A 10 21.51 -25.61 20.83
C LEU A 10 21.41 -24.10 21.05
N LEU A 11 22.30 -23.33 20.41
CA LEU A 11 22.29 -21.85 20.45
C LEU A 11 22.48 -21.21 19.07
N LEU A 12 22.25 -21.94 17.98
CA LEU A 12 22.23 -21.39 16.63
C LEU A 12 20.92 -21.79 15.96
N GLY A 13 20.02 -20.84 15.72
CA GLY A 13 18.91 -21.12 14.82
C GLY A 13 17.62 -20.32 14.95
N THR A 14 17.60 -19.18 15.65
CA THR A 14 16.52 -18.19 15.45
C THR A 14 17.10 -16.96 14.79
N ALA A 15 17.59 -17.13 13.56
CA ALA A 15 17.69 -16.03 12.62
C ALA A 15 16.25 -15.57 12.36
N ALA A 16 15.80 -14.61 13.17
CA ALA A 16 14.58 -13.88 12.91
C ALA A 16 14.74 -13.23 11.54
N CYS A 17 14.12 -13.83 10.52
CA CYS A 17 13.89 -13.18 9.25
C CYS A 17 13.01 -11.97 9.56
N ALA A 18 13.65 -10.83 9.81
CA ALA A 18 12.98 -9.53 9.78
C ALA A 18 12.55 -9.32 8.32
N VAL A 19 11.36 -9.82 8.00
CA VAL A 19 10.72 -9.53 6.73
C VAL A 19 10.42 -8.03 6.78
N SER A 20 11.30 -7.24 6.16
CA SER A 20 11.07 -5.81 5.97
C SER A 20 9.86 -5.68 5.08
N VAL A 21 8.71 -5.39 5.68
CA VAL A 21 7.47 -5.08 4.96
C VAL A 21 7.71 -3.72 4.31
N TYR A 22 8.19 -3.72 3.07
CA TYR A 22 8.33 -2.52 2.26
C TYR A 22 6.91 -2.02 1.92
N ALA A 23 6.43 -1.04 2.68
CA ALA A 23 5.18 -0.37 2.38
C ALA A 23 5.37 0.42 1.08
N ALA A 24 4.50 0.18 0.10
CA ALA A 24 4.50 0.96 -1.13
C ALA A 24 4.25 2.44 -0.80
N PRO A 25 4.95 3.38 -1.47
CA PRO A 25 4.72 4.80 -1.26
C PRO A 25 3.29 5.17 -1.65
N ALA A 26 2.75 6.21 -1.01
CA ALA A 26 1.45 6.76 -1.37
C ALA A 26 1.49 7.28 -2.83
N PRO A 27 0.43 7.05 -3.63
CA PRO A 27 0.41 7.44 -5.03
C PRO A 27 0.32 8.97 -5.23
N PHE A 28 -0.22 9.69 -4.24
CA PHE A 28 -0.46 11.15 -4.27
C PHE A 28 -0.29 11.75 -2.87
N SER A 29 -0.31 13.07 -2.78
CA SER A 29 -0.32 13.79 -1.50
C SER A 29 -1.72 13.81 -0.90
N ALA A 30 -1.86 13.62 0.42
CA ALA A 30 -3.18 13.65 1.06
C ALA A 30 -3.90 14.99 0.82
N GLY A 31 -5.15 14.92 0.36
CA GLY A 31 -5.96 16.07 -0.05
C GLY A 31 -5.74 16.51 -1.51
N GLU A 32 -4.86 15.86 -2.26
CA GLU A 32 -4.60 16.20 -3.66
C GLU A 32 -5.84 15.97 -4.53
N VAL A 33 -6.09 16.92 -5.43
CA VAL A 33 -7.20 16.89 -6.38
C VAL A 33 -6.66 17.08 -7.79
N ILE A 34 -6.87 16.09 -8.64
CA ILE A 34 -6.48 16.11 -10.04
C ILE A 34 -7.74 16.26 -10.89
N THR A 35 -7.76 17.26 -11.77
CA THR A 35 -8.90 17.52 -12.67
C THR A 35 -8.53 17.16 -14.09
N TYR A 36 -9.41 16.40 -14.75
CA TYR A 36 -9.28 15.97 -16.13
C TYR A 36 -10.42 16.51 -16.97
N ASP A 37 -10.12 16.93 -18.20
CA ASP A 37 -11.14 17.19 -19.21
C ASP A 37 -11.42 15.91 -20.00
N ILE A 38 -12.69 15.52 -20.07
CA ILE A 38 -13.10 14.36 -20.85
C ILE A 38 -13.32 14.83 -22.29
N LYS A 39 -12.64 14.18 -23.25
CA LYS A 39 -12.74 14.52 -24.67
C LYS A 39 -13.29 13.35 -25.49
N GLN A 40 -14.22 13.63 -26.39
CA GLN A 40 -14.73 12.69 -27.38
C GLN A 40 -14.64 13.35 -28.76
N MET A 41 -14.02 12.65 -29.72
CA MET A 41 -13.77 13.17 -31.08
C MET A 41 -13.07 14.55 -31.09
N GLY A 42 -12.20 14.81 -30.10
CA GLY A 42 -11.51 16.10 -29.95
C GLY A 42 -12.31 17.20 -29.24
N PHE A 43 -13.62 17.01 -29.04
CA PHE A 43 -14.47 17.95 -28.31
C PHE A 43 -14.49 17.64 -26.82
N LYS A 44 -14.48 18.67 -25.98
CA LYS A 44 -14.68 18.51 -24.54
C LYS A 44 -16.15 18.16 -24.28
N VAL A 45 -16.37 17.01 -23.67
CA VAL A 45 -17.71 16.48 -23.35
C VAL A 45 -18.00 16.43 -21.85
N GLY A 46 -16.99 16.65 -21.01
CA GLY A 46 -17.20 16.63 -19.56
C GLY A 46 -15.94 16.95 -18.79
N ARG A 47 -16.03 16.73 -17.47
CA ARG A 47 -14.93 16.88 -16.53
C ARG A 47 -14.94 15.72 -15.54
N ALA A 48 -13.75 15.24 -15.19
CA ALA A 48 -13.57 14.31 -14.09
C ALA A 48 -12.64 14.90 -13.04
N THR A 49 -12.87 14.53 -11.78
CA THR A 49 -12.00 14.85 -10.66
C THR A 49 -11.59 13.57 -9.95
N LEU A 50 -10.30 13.41 -9.72
CA LEU A 50 -9.72 12.41 -8.84
C LEU A 50 -9.27 13.10 -7.56
N THR A 51 -9.81 12.69 -6.43
CA THR A 51 -9.40 13.17 -5.11
C THR A 51 -8.69 12.03 -4.38
N PHE A 52 -7.58 12.33 -3.74
CA PHE A 52 -6.89 11.42 -2.84
C PHE A 52 -7.00 11.90 -1.39
N PRO A 53 -8.03 11.45 -0.63
CA PRO A 53 -8.16 11.84 0.78
C PRO A 53 -7.02 11.33 1.65
N GLY A 54 -6.38 10.23 1.27
CA GLY A 54 -5.32 9.58 2.04
C GLY A 54 -5.69 8.16 2.50
N GLU A 55 -5.11 7.71 3.61
CA GLU A 55 -5.41 6.41 4.20
C GLU A 55 -6.77 6.39 4.90
N VAL A 56 -7.48 5.28 4.77
CA VAL A 56 -8.69 4.96 5.51
C VAL A 56 -8.57 3.58 6.14
N LEU A 57 -9.24 3.39 7.27
CA LEU A 57 -9.40 2.07 7.90
C LEU A 57 -10.71 1.46 7.42
N TYR A 58 -10.64 0.31 6.74
CA TYR A 58 -11.80 -0.43 6.26
C TYR A 58 -11.64 -1.90 6.64
N GLU A 59 -12.60 -2.44 7.39
CA GLU A 59 -12.57 -3.84 7.87
C GLU A 59 -11.25 -4.22 8.58
N GLY A 60 -10.67 -3.28 9.34
CA GLY A 60 -9.40 -3.48 10.06
C GLY A 60 -8.14 -3.39 9.19
N GLN A 61 -8.27 -3.12 7.90
CA GLN A 61 -7.15 -2.92 6.98
C GLN A 61 -6.96 -1.43 6.65
N ARG A 62 -5.69 -0.99 6.60
CA ARG A 62 -5.34 0.34 6.10
C ARG A 62 -5.30 0.30 4.58
N LEU A 63 -6.11 1.14 3.95
CA LEU A 63 -6.23 1.25 2.50
C LEU A 63 -6.05 2.70 2.07
N PHE A 64 -5.58 2.90 0.84
CA PHE A 64 -5.59 4.21 0.21
C PHE A 64 -6.95 4.47 -0.44
N LEU A 65 -7.63 5.55 -0.03
CA LEU A 65 -8.89 5.97 -0.64
C LEU A 65 -8.61 6.84 -1.87
N ILE A 66 -9.22 6.49 -2.99
CA ILE A 66 -9.27 7.31 -4.20
C ILE A 66 -10.74 7.52 -4.54
N VAL A 67 -11.14 8.79 -4.68
CA VAL A 67 -12.50 9.16 -5.07
C VAL A 67 -12.45 9.70 -6.48
N PHE A 68 -13.11 9.01 -7.40
CA PHE A 68 -13.27 9.47 -8.78
C PHE A 68 -14.71 9.93 -9.01
N ARG A 69 -14.86 11.14 -9.55
CA ARG A 69 -16.14 11.69 -9.94
C ARG A 69 -16.05 12.19 -11.37
N ALA A 70 -17.06 11.88 -12.18
CA ALA A 70 -17.18 12.38 -13.54
C ALA A 70 -18.55 13.04 -13.71
N ASP A 71 -18.56 14.22 -14.32
CA ASP A 71 -19.75 14.95 -14.71
C ASP A 71 -19.63 15.25 -16.22
N GLY A 72 -20.62 14.84 -17.02
CA GLY A 72 -20.66 14.95 -18.48
C GLY A 72 -22.07 15.12 -19.01
#